data_AF-A0ABD7YJ10-F1
#
_entry.id   AF-A0ABD7YJ10-F1
#
_cell.length_a   1.000
_cell.length_b   1.000
_cell.length_c   1.000
_cell.angle_alpha   90.00
_cell.angle_beta   90.00
_cell.angle_gamma   90.00
#
_symmetry.space_group_name_H-M   'P 1'
#
loop_
_entity.id
_entity.type
_entity.pdbx_description
1 polymer ?
#
loop_
_entity_poly.entity_id
_entity_poly.type
_entity_poly.pdbx_seq_one_letter_code
_entity_poly.pdbx_strand_id
1 'polypeptide(L)'
;MKVQLRVLMTLLTILLISGCANETKLGHHVSLVRAEQTYNPKASQDNLGVVPTGSGERMEGAYQSYTGKSESDLSSSENESQFLDGFSK
;
A
#
# COMPACT_ATOMS: atom_id res chain seq x y z
N MET A 1 52.84 -18.05 -6.79
CA MET A 1 51.71 -18.39 -5.89
C MET A 1 51.18 -17.21 -5.06
N LYS A 2 52.04 -16.38 -4.44
CA LYS A 2 51.57 -15.26 -3.59
C LYS A 2 50.71 -14.20 -4.32
N VAL A 3 51.03 -13.88 -5.57
CA VAL A 3 50.28 -12.90 -6.38
C VAL A 3 48.90 -13.44 -6.79
N GLN A 4 48.83 -14.70 -7.23
CA GLN A 4 47.56 -15.36 -7.59
C GLN A 4 46.61 -15.46 -6.39
N LEU A 5 47.15 -15.74 -5.19
CA LEU A 5 46.36 -15.77 -3.95
C LEU A 5 45.82 -14.39 -3.57
N ARG A 6 46.60 -13.32 -3.79
CA ARG A 6 46.15 -11.94 -3.55
C ARG A 6 45.02 -11.55 -4.50
N VAL A 7 45.16 -11.85 -5.80
CA VAL A 7 44.12 -11.57 -6.81
C VAL A 7 42.81 -12.29 -6.49
N LEU A 8 42.88 -13.58 -6.11
CA LEU A 8 41.71 -14.36 -5.72
C LEU A 8 40.99 -13.76 -4.51
N MET A 9 41.74 -13.34 -3.48
CA MET A 9 41.17 -12.72 -2.29
C MET A 9 40.51 -11.37 -2.59
N THR A 10 41.11 -10.54 -3.46
CA THR A 10 40.51 -9.28 -3.89
C THR A 10 39.21 -9.50 -4.67
N LEU A 11 39.17 -10.50 -5.55
CA LEU A 11 37.98 -10.83 -6.32
C LEU A 11 36.84 -11.33 -5.41
N LEU A 12 37.17 -12.15 -4.41
CA LEU A 12 36.23 -12.67 -3.43
C LEU A 12 35.61 -11.53 -2.59
N THR A 13 36.43 -10.55 -2.17
CA THR A 13 35.94 -9.39 -1.42
C THR A 13 35.00 -8.52 -2.26
N ILE A 14 35.30 -8.31 -3.55
CA ILE A 14 34.42 -7.55 -4.44
C ILE A 14 33.08 -8.26 -4.58
N LEU A 15 33.10 -9.60 -4.72
CA LEU A 15 31.88 -10.40 -4.83
C LEU A 15 31.02 -10.32 -3.57
N LEU A 16 31.64 -10.42 -2.38
CA LEU A 16 30.95 -10.34 -1.08
C LEU A 16 30.31 -8.97 -0.83
N ILE A 17 30.96 -7.88 -1.24
CA ILE A 17 30.45 -6.51 -1.06
C ILE A 17 29.43 -6.14 -2.15
N SER A 18 29.47 -6.80 -3.31
CA SER A 18 28.48 -6.64 -4.38
C SER A 18 27.13 -7.33 -4.13
N GLY A 19 26.96 -7.96 -2.95
CA GLY A 19 25.67 -8.50 -2.52
C GLY A 19 24.57 -7.44 -2.66
N CYS A 20 23.62 -7.72 -3.55
CA CYS A 20 22.57 -6.79 -3.92
C CYS A 20 21.63 -6.51 -2.74
N ALA A 21 21.91 -5.47 -1.96
CA ALA A 21 20.88 -4.76 -1.22
C ALA A 21 20.12 -3.87 -2.21
N ASN A 22 19.44 -4.48 -3.19
CA ASN A 22 18.47 -3.76 -4.01
C ASN A 22 17.18 -3.64 -3.18
N GLU A 23 17.28 -2.89 -2.08
CA GLU A 23 16.14 -2.53 -1.25
C GLU A 23 15.12 -1.88 -2.16
N THR A 24 13.92 -2.45 -2.24
CA THR A 24 12.89 -1.89 -3.09
C THR A 24 12.60 -0.47 -2.59
N LYS A 25 12.66 0.53 -3.48
CA LYS A 25 12.52 1.97 -3.13
C LYS A 25 11.30 2.26 -2.25
N LEU A 26 10.25 1.47 -2.40
CA LEU A 26 9.16 1.37 -1.47
C LEU A 26 9.28 -0.03 -0.86
N GLY A 27 9.32 -0.17 0.47
CA GLY A 27 9.59 -1.46 1.14
C GLY A 27 8.76 -2.64 0.61
N HIS A 28 9.21 -3.87 0.86
CA HIS A 28 8.76 -5.11 0.20
C HIS A 28 7.25 -5.20 -0.12
N HIS A 29 6.38 -4.87 0.83
CA HIS A 29 4.93 -4.91 0.59
C HIS A 29 4.45 -3.87 -0.43
N VAL A 30 4.97 -2.65 -0.37
CA VAL A 30 4.57 -1.56 -1.25
C VAL A 30 5.16 -1.75 -2.66
N SER A 31 6.34 -2.36 -2.78
CA SER A 31 6.88 -2.73 -4.08
C SER A 31 6.11 -3.86 -4.75
N LEU A 32 5.64 -4.86 -4.00
CA LEU A 32 4.73 -5.89 -4.50
C LEU A 32 3.41 -5.28 -4.97
N VAL A 33 2.76 -4.46 -4.15
CA VAL A 33 1.51 -3.78 -4.54
C VAL A 33 1.71 -2.95 -5.80
N ARG A 34 2.82 -2.21 -5.90
CA ARG A 34 3.15 -1.43 -7.10
C ARG A 34 3.40 -2.30 -8.32
N ALA A 35 4.02 -3.47 -8.14
CA ALA A 35 4.30 -4.41 -9.24
C ALA A 35 3.03 -5.11 -9.73
N GLU A 36 2.08 -5.38 -8.82
CA GLU A 36 0.78 -6.00 -9.13
C GLU A 36 -0.23 -4.99 -9.71
N GLN A 37 -0.08 -3.70 -9.40
CA GLN A 37 -0.89 -2.65 -9.99
C GLN A 37 -0.56 -2.47 -11.48
N THR A 38 -1.48 -2.93 -12.34
CA THR A 38 -1.42 -2.60 -13.76
C THR A 38 -1.72 -1.10 -13.91
N TYR A 39 -0.70 -0.33 -14.25
CA TYR A 39 -0.88 1.11 -14.50
C TYR A 39 -1.78 1.30 -15.74
N ASN A 40 -3.05 1.61 -15.51
CA ASN A 40 -3.98 2.01 -16.56
C ASN A 40 -4.08 3.56 -16.58
N PRO A 41 -3.46 4.24 -17.56
CA PRO A 41 -3.52 5.70 -17.67
C PRO A 41 -4.94 6.22 -17.95
N LYS A 42 -5.87 5.35 -18.36
CA LYS A 42 -7.27 5.67 -18.60
C LYS A 42 -8.18 5.32 -17.41
N ALA A 43 -7.65 4.78 -16.31
CA ALA A 43 -8.45 4.32 -15.17
C ALA A 43 -9.43 5.39 -14.67
N SER A 44 -9.03 6.66 -14.63
CA SER A 44 -9.93 7.75 -14.23
C SER A 44 -11.09 7.96 -15.20
N GLN A 45 -10.85 7.85 -16.51
CA GLN A 45 -11.90 7.97 -17.53
C GLN A 45 -12.79 6.73 -17.55
N ASP A 46 -12.19 5.53 -17.45
CA ASP A 46 -12.91 4.26 -17.45
C ASP A 46 -13.83 4.11 -16.24
N ASN A 47 -13.48 4.74 -15.10
CA ASN A 47 -14.23 4.66 -13.84
C ASN A 47 -15.17 5.83 -13.58
N LEU A 48 -15.36 6.78 -14.51
CA LEU A 48 -16.16 8.00 -14.30
C LEU A 48 -17.61 7.76 -13.83
N GLY A 49 -18.18 6.59 -14.16
CA GLY A 49 -19.54 6.19 -13.74
C GLY A 49 -19.57 4.89 -12.94
N VAL A 50 -18.41 4.36 -12.54
CA VAL A 50 -18.34 3.11 -11.80
C VAL A 50 -18.58 3.39 -10.33
N VAL A 51 -19.72 2.96 -9.81
CA VAL A 51 -19.98 2.92 -8.36
C VAL A 51 -19.41 1.60 -7.83
N PRO A 52 -18.36 1.63 -6.99
CA PRO A 52 -17.78 0.42 -6.45
C PRO A 52 -18.79 -0.29 -5.54
N THR A 53 -19.02 -1.58 -5.79
CA THR A 53 -19.86 -2.42 -4.94
C THR A 53 -19.05 -2.93 -3.75
N GLY A 54 -19.54 -2.73 -2.53
CA GLY A 54 -18.94 -3.27 -1.31
C GLY A 54 -19.80 -2.95 -0.10
N SER A 55 -19.66 -3.74 0.97
CA SER A 55 -20.38 -3.52 2.23
C SER A 55 -19.86 -2.34 3.04
N GLY A 56 -18.74 -1.73 2.64
CA GLY A 56 -18.10 -0.69 3.44
C GLY A 56 -17.53 -1.19 4.77
N GLU A 57 -17.48 -2.51 5.02
CA GLU A 57 -17.09 -3.13 6.31
C GLU A 57 -15.74 -2.60 6.84
N ARG A 58 -14.76 -2.35 5.95
CA ARG A 58 -13.47 -1.77 6.37
C ARG A 58 -13.60 -0.32 6.85
N MET A 59 -14.50 0.44 6.23
CA MET A 59 -14.79 1.81 6.66
C MET A 59 -15.60 1.82 7.94
N GLU A 60 -16.51 0.86 8.12
CA GLU A 60 -17.26 0.66 9.35
C GLU A 60 -16.35 0.31 10.53
N GLY A 61 -15.45 -0.66 10.38
CA GLY A 61 -14.48 -1.03 11.42
C GLY A 61 -13.54 0.12 11.77
N ALA A 62 -13.09 0.88 10.78
CA ALA A 62 -12.31 2.09 11.02
C ALA A 62 -13.14 3.16 11.75
N TYR A 63 -14.39 3.36 11.36
CA TYR A 63 -15.31 4.31 11.99
C TYR A 63 -15.55 3.96 13.47
N GLN A 64 -15.82 2.69 13.77
CA GLN A 64 -15.95 2.21 15.13
C GLN A 64 -14.67 2.42 15.94
N SER A 65 -13.51 2.12 15.35
CA SER A 65 -12.22 2.29 16.04
C SER A 65 -11.92 3.75 16.38
N TYR A 66 -12.33 4.70 15.54
CA TYR A 66 -12.02 6.13 15.73
C TYR A 66 -13.09 6.90 16.49
N THR A 67 -14.35 6.53 16.36
CA THR A 67 -15.48 7.27 16.96
C THR A 67 -16.13 6.55 18.14
N GLY A 68 -15.88 5.25 18.31
CA GLY A 68 -16.52 4.40 19.30
C GLY A 68 -17.97 4.05 18.98
N LYS A 69 -18.48 4.44 17.80
CA LYS A 69 -19.86 4.20 17.36
C LYS A 69 -19.94 2.95 16.48
N SER A 70 -20.91 2.09 16.76
CA SER A 70 -21.19 0.86 16.03
C SER A 70 -22.27 1.06 14.96
N GLU A 71 -22.46 0.08 14.06
CA GLU A 71 -23.54 0.09 13.06
C GLU A 71 -24.91 0.37 13.67
N SER A 72 -25.19 -0.21 14.85
CA SER A 72 -26.45 0.01 15.58
C SER A 72 -26.62 1.44 16.12
N ASP A 73 -25.53 2.18 16.31
CA ASP A 73 -25.55 3.59 16.72
C ASP A 73 -25.75 4.53 15.53
N LEU A 74 -25.54 4.03 14.31
CA LEU A 74 -25.76 4.71 13.05
C LEU A 74 -27.18 4.44 12.56
N SER A 75 -28.20 5.01 13.22
CA SER A 75 -29.56 4.97 12.68
C SER A 75 -29.59 5.76 11.36
N SER A 76 -29.51 5.06 10.23
CA SER A 76 -29.63 5.68 8.90
C SER A 76 -30.96 5.29 8.28
N SER A 77 -31.76 6.27 7.91
CA SER A 77 -32.77 6.12 6.87
C SER A 77 -32.05 5.79 5.57
N GLU A 78 -32.54 4.82 4.79
CA GLU A 78 -31.84 4.15 3.68
C GLU A 78 -31.37 5.05 2.52
N ASN A 79 -31.61 6.37 2.57
CA ASN A 79 -31.37 7.32 1.48
C ASN A 79 -30.54 8.57 1.84
N GLU A 80 -29.95 8.68 3.03
CA GLU A 80 -29.14 9.85 3.39
C GLU A 80 -27.67 9.51 3.66
N SER A 81 -26.78 10.11 2.87
CA SER A 81 -25.34 10.11 3.14
C SER A 81 -25.05 10.93 4.40
N GLN A 82 -24.52 10.31 5.45
CA GLN A 82 -24.11 11.02 6.66
C GLN A 82 -22.72 11.63 6.50
N PHE A 83 -22.58 12.90 6.88
CA PHE A 83 -21.31 13.60 6.95
C PHE A 83 -20.83 13.68 8.40
N LEU A 84 -19.52 13.55 8.61
CA LEU A 84 -18.92 13.72 9.94
C LEU A 84 -18.84 15.20 10.26
N ASP A 85 -19.69 15.66 11.16
CA ASP A 85 -19.62 17.01 11.69
C ASP A 85 -18.50 17.10 12.76
N GLY A 86 -17.72 18.19 12.71
CA GLY A 86 -16.60 18.43 13.65
C GLY A 86 -15.18 18.36 13.08
N PHE A 87 -14.99 18.08 11.79
CA PHE A 87 -13.67 18.19 11.12
C PHE A 87 -13.45 19.53 10.41
N SER A 88 -14.51 20.31 10.21
CA SER A 88 -14.44 21.67 9.70
C SER A 88 -14.33 22.67 10.86
N LYS A 89 -13.15 23.27 11.01
CA LYS A 89 -12.94 24.52 11.75
C LYS A 89 -12.80 25.67 10.75
#